data_AF-S4PB75-F1
#
_entry.id   AF-S4PB75-F1
#
_cell.length_a   1.000
_cell.length_b   1.000
_cell.length_c   1.000
_cell.angle_alpha   90.00
_cell.angle_beta   90.00
_cell.angle_gamma   90.00
#
_symmetry.space_group_name_H-M   'P 1'
#
loop_
_entity.id
_entity.type
_entity.pdbx_description
1 polymer ?
#
loop_
_entity_poly.entity_id
_entity_poly.type
_entity_poly.pdbx_seq_one_letter_code
_entity_poly.pdbx_strand_id
1 'polypeptide(L)'
;MIEKICIPAFAELSEFASTSAGGKVIFASDDFFATCENMIADSDPIFIADKYTEFGKWMDGWETRRKRMAGHDWCILKLATKCVVRGLLVDTAFFTGNYAPKYSIQAACLTPEEEALLPERD
;
A
#
# COMPACT_ATOMS: atom_id res chain seq x y z
N MET A 1 19.39 27.71 2.98
CA MET A 1 18.34 27.70 4.01
C MET A 1 17.66 26.36 3.88
N ILE A 2 17.96 25.40 4.74
CA ILE A 2 17.36 24.06 4.68
C ILE A 2 15.96 24.24 5.25
N GLU A 3 14.92 24.06 4.43
CA GLU A 3 13.55 24.00 4.95
C GLU A 3 13.51 22.88 5.99
N LYS A 4 13.15 23.23 7.22
CA LYS A 4 12.84 22.24 8.25
C LYS A 4 11.63 21.47 7.71
N ILE A 5 11.85 20.21 7.33
CA ILE A 5 10.75 19.30 7.00
C ILE A 5 9.85 19.26 8.24
N CYS A 6 8.65 19.83 8.12
CA CYS A 6 7.65 19.76 9.16
C CYS A 6 7.01 18.38 9.06
N ILE A 7 7.49 17.46 9.90
CA ILE A 7 6.90 16.12 9.99
C ILE A 7 5.48 16.29 10.54
N PRO A 8 4.45 15.71 9.90
CA PRO A 8 3.10 15.77 10.41
C PRO A 8 3.02 15.17 11.81
N ALA A 9 2.24 15.78 12.71
CA ALA A 9 2.11 15.30 14.09
C ALA A 9 1.62 13.84 14.21
N PHE A 10 0.93 13.31 13.20
CA PHE A 10 0.51 11.91 13.20
C PHE A 10 1.67 10.92 13.03
N ALA A 11 2.83 11.35 12.52
CA ALA A 11 3.99 10.48 12.32
C ALA A 11 4.68 10.09 13.63
N GLU A 12 4.36 10.78 14.74
CA GLU A 12 4.81 10.43 16.10
C GLU A 12 3.87 9.41 16.78
N LEU A 13 2.78 8.99 16.11
CA LEU A 13 1.84 8.00 16.61
C LEU A 13 2.28 6.58 16.21
N SER A 14 1.63 5.58 16.82
CA SER A 14 1.86 4.18 16.47
C SER A 14 1.39 3.84 15.05
N GLU A 15 2.22 3.10 14.32
CA GLU A 15 1.88 2.48 13.04
C GLU A 15 1.09 1.18 13.27
N PHE A 16 0.11 0.89 12.41
CA PHE A 16 -0.78 -0.27 12.53
C PHE A 16 -0.98 -1.05 11.22
N ALA A 17 -0.48 -0.55 10.09
CA ALA A 17 -0.60 -1.17 8.78
C ALA A 17 0.62 -2.03 8.40
N SER A 18 1.80 -1.76 8.97
CA SER A 18 3.02 -2.49 8.61
C SER A 18 2.99 -3.97 8.99
N THR A 19 3.83 -4.75 8.32
CA THR A 19 3.95 -6.18 8.56
C THR A 19 4.39 -6.48 10.00
N SER A 20 5.41 -5.78 10.51
CA SER A 20 5.87 -5.99 11.90
C SER A 20 4.85 -5.56 12.95
N ALA A 21 4.01 -4.57 12.65
CA ALA A 21 2.88 -4.21 13.53
C ALA A 21 1.80 -5.29 13.55
N GLY A 22 1.75 -6.17 12.55
CA GLY A 22 0.74 -7.22 12.39
C GLY A 22 -0.32 -6.89 11.34
N GLY A 23 -0.13 -5.83 10.56
CA GLY A 23 -0.97 -5.49 9.42
C GLY A 23 -0.82 -6.51 8.28
N LYS A 24 -1.88 -6.67 7.48
CA LYS A 24 -1.94 -7.66 6.41
C LYS A 24 -2.69 -7.13 5.21
N VAL A 25 -2.16 -7.39 4.01
CA VAL A 25 -2.95 -7.31 2.78
C VAL A 25 -3.84 -8.54 2.73
N ILE A 26 -5.15 -8.35 2.67
CA ILE A 26 -6.12 -9.45 2.58
C ILE A 26 -6.79 -9.55 1.21
N PHE A 27 -6.70 -8.49 0.41
CA PHE A 27 -7.17 -8.48 -0.97
C PHE A 27 -6.40 -7.45 -1.79
N ALA A 28 -6.23 -7.72 -3.08
CA ALA A 28 -5.76 -6.78 -4.08
C ALA A 28 -6.43 -7.08 -5.41
N SER A 29 -6.85 -6.04 -6.14
CA SER A 29 -7.54 -6.22 -7.43
C SER A 29 -6.60 -6.65 -8.57
N ASP A 30 -5.31 -6.35 -8.45
CA ASP A 30 -4.26 -6.73 -9.39
C ASP A 30 -2.90 -6.61 -8.71
N ASP A 31 -1.99 -7.57 -8.91
CA ASP A 31 -0.62 -7.59 -8.38
C ASP A 31 0.42 -7.96 -9.45
N PHE A 32 0.06 -7.78 -10.72
CA PHE A 32 0.79 -8.35 -11.84
C PHE A 32 2.28 -7.98 -11.89
N PHE A 33 2.66 -6.73 -11.64
CA PHE A 33 4.07 -6.30 -11.73
C PHE A 33 4.78 -6.39 -10.38
N ALA A 34 4.11 -5.99 -9.31
CA ALA A 34 4.62 -6.09 -7.94
C ALA A 34 3.46 -6.15 -6.95
N THR A 35 3.63 -6.92 -5.87
CA THR A 35 2.55 -7.27 -4.93
C THR A 35 2.26 -6.17 -3.91
N CYS A 36 1.01 -6.04 -3.50
CA CYS A 36 0.56 -5.10 -2.47
C CYS A 36 1.35 -5.15 -1.15
N GLU A 37 1.87 -6.31 -0.76
CA GLU A 37 2.62 -6.51 0.48
C GLU A 37 3.83 -5.60 0.60
N ASN A 38 4.44 -5.22 -0.53
CA ASN A 38 5.59 -4.33 -0.54
C ASN A 38 5.25 -2.94 0.03
N MET A 39 3.99 -2.50 -0.03
CA MET A 39 3.56 -1.22 0.55
C MET A 39 3.56 -1.22 2.08
N ILE A 40 3.48 -2.39 2.71
CA ILE A 40 3.42 -2.53 4.17
C ILE A 40 4.71 -3.14 4.72
N ALA A 41 5.78 -3.14 3.92
CA ALA A 41 7.10 -3.52 4.38
C ALA A 41 7.62 -2.50 5.41
N ASP A 42 8.37 -2.98 6.40
CA ASP A 42 8.93 -2.13 7.46
C ASP A 42 10.21 -1.38 7.03
N SER A 43 10.79 -1.76 5.88
CA SER A 43 11.97 -1.11 5.31
C SER A 43 11.59 0.02 4.36
N ASP A 44 12.45 1.02 4.26
CA ASP A 44 12.36 2.03 3.20
C ASP A 44 12.40 1.34 1.82
N PRO A 45 11.64 1.85 0.83
CA PRO A 45 11.64 1.28 -0.50
C PRO A 45 13.03 1.38 -1.13
N ILE A 46 13.41 0.36 -1.91
CA ILE A 46 14.68 0.34 -2.64
C ILE A 46 14.50 0.21 -4.15
N PHE A 47 15.45 0.75 -4.90
CA PHE A 47 15.54 0.55 -6.34
C PHE A 47 16.82 -0.17 -6.73
N ILE A 48 16.67 -1.30 -7.43
CA ILE A 48 17.81 -2.09 -7.93
C ILE A 48 17.81 -2.03 -9.45
N ALA A 49 18.73 -1.25 -10.03
CA ALA A 49 18.74 -0.90 -11.46
C ALA A 49 18.77 -2.11 -12.41
N ASP A 50 19.42 -3.20 -12.04
CA ASP A 50 19.57 -4.39 -12.90
C ASP A 50 18.66 -5.56 -12.50
N LYS A 51 17.70 -5.35 -11.59
CA LYS A 51 16.75 -6.39 -11.17
C LYS A 51 15.45 -6.35 -11.98
N TYR A 52 15.04 -7.52 -12.45
CA TYR A 52 13.84 -7.76 -13.24
C TYR A 52 13.14 -9.04 -12.76
N THR A 53 11.83 -9.11 -12.95
CA THR A 53 10.99 -10.29 -12.80
C THR A 53 10.59 -10.82 -14.18
N GLU A 54 9.86 -11.93 -14.24
CA GLU A 54 9.27 -12.41 -15.50
C GLU A 54 8.24 -11.44 -16.09
N PHE A 55 7.68 -10.55 -15.26
CA PHE A 55 6.65 -9.59 -15.65
C PHE A 55 7.22 -8.21 -16.00
N GLY A 56 8.49 -7.93 -15.71
CA GLY A 56 9.12 -6.66 -16.06
C GLY A 56 10.16 -6.20 -15.05
N LYS A 57 10.25 -4.88 -14.86
CA LYS A 57 11.14 -4.29 -13.87
C LYS A 57 10.70 -4.72 -12.47
N TRP A 58 11.62 -5.19 -11.63
CA TRP A 58 11.29 -5.40 -10.22
C TRP A 58 11.16 -4.06 -9.51
N MET A 59 10.06 -3.88 -8.79
CA MET A 59 9.75 -2.68 -8.02
C MET A 59 9.49 -3.04 -6.56
N ASP A 60 9.97 -2.19 -5.65
CA ASP A 60 9.72 -2.30 -4.21
C ASP A 60 8.50 -1.44 -3.82
N GLY A 61 7.34 -1.95 -4.21
CA GLY A 61 6.05 -1.28 -4.03
C GLY A 61 4.94 -2.10 -4.69
N TRP A 62 3.74 -1.54 -4.76
CA TRP A 62 2.62 -2.17 -5.46
C TRP A 62 2.47 -1.61 -6.87
N GLU A 63 2.45 -2.48 -7.88
CA GLU A 63 2.29 -2.08 -9.27
C GLU A 63 1.32 -2.99 -10.03
N THR A 64 0.28 -2.36 -10.60
CA THR A 64 -0.79 -3.04 -11.34
C THR A 64 -0.63 -2.88 -12.85
N ARG A 65 -1.37 -3.68 -13.64
CA ARG A 65 -1.43 -3.47 -15.08
C ARG A 65 -2.11 -2.15 -15.40
N ARG A 66 -1.64 -1.51 -16.47
CA ARG A 66 -2.25 -0.28 -16.97
C ARG A 66 -3.72 -0.51 -17.35
N LYS A 67 -4.63 0.05 -16.57
CA LYS A 67 -6.07 -0.02 -16.83
C LYS A 67 -6.44 0.83 -18.05
N ARG A 68 -7.17 0.23 -18.99
CA ARG A 68 -7.69 0.90 -20.21
C ARG A 68 -9.22 1.01 -20.22
N MET A 69 -9.83 0.79 -19.07
CA MET A 69 -11.27 0.91 -18.81
C MET A 69 -11.51 1.81 -17.61
N ALA A 70 -12.75 2.25 -17.43
CA ALA A 70 -13.13 3.03 -16.25
C ALA A 70 -12.94 2.20 -14.97
N GLY A 71 -12.54 2.87 -13.88
CA GLY A 71 -12.32 2.26 -12.57
C GLY A 71 -10.96 2.63 -11.98
N HIS A 72 -10.62 1.96 -10.89
CA HIS A 72 -9.33 2.06 -10.20
C HIS A 72 -8.89 0.65 -9.76
N ASP A 73 -7.63 0.51 -9.40
CA ASP A 73 -7.15 -0.65 -8.66
C ASP A 73 -7.20 -0.35 -7.17
N TRP A 74 -7.46 -1.37 -6.37
CA TRP A 74 -7.64 -1.22 -4.93
C TRP A 74 -7.17 -2.47 -4.20
N CYS A 75 -6.86 -2.30 -2.93
CA CYS A 75 -6.52 -3.37 -2.01
C CYS A 75 -7.26 -3.19 -0.69
N ILE A 76 -7.30 -4.24 0.10
CA ILE A 76 -7.80 -4.20 1.48
C ILE A 76 -6.64 -4.53 2.41
N LEU A 77 -6.39 -3.60 3.33
CA LEU A 77 -5.43 -3.78 4.42
C LEU A 77 -6.20 -4.03 5.71
N LYS A 78 -5.92 -5.16 6.35
CA LYS A 78 -6.31 -5.40 7.74
C LYS A 78 -5.25 -4.78 8.65
N LEU A 79 -5.66 -3.80 9.43
CA LEU A 79 -4.79 -3.21 10.45
C LEU A 79 -4.56 -4.22 11.58
N ALA A 80 -3.41 -4.11 12.23
CA ALA A 80 -3.01 -4.97 13.34
C ALA A 80 -4.04 -5.04 14.48
N THR A 81 -4.72 -3.93 14.74
CA THR A 81 -5.80 -3.84 15.73
C THR A 81 -6.76 -2.72 15.39
N LYS A 82 -7.92 -2.72 16.04
CA LYS A 82 -8.89 -1.63 15.95
C LYS A 82 -8.27 -0.36 16.50
N CYS A 83 -8.20 0.68 15.68
CA CYS A 83 -7.60 1.96 16.05
C CYS A 83 -8.35 3.14 15.43
N VAL A 84 -7.96 4.36 15.81
CA VAL A 84 -8.42 5.60 15.18
C VAL A 84 -7.31 6.09 14.25
N VAL A 85 -7.58 6.07 12.94
CA VAL A 85 -6.61 6.56 11.94
C VAL A 85 -6.53 8.09 12.02
N ARG A 86 -5.32 8.61 12.25
CA ARG A 86 -5.03 10.05 12.36
C ARG A 86 -4.28 10.63 11.17
N GLY A 87 -3.69 9.76 10.36
CA GLY A 87 -2.97 10.10 9.13
C GLY A 87 -2.54 8.84 8.42
N LEU A 88 -2.06 9.03 7.20
CA LEU A 88 -1.57 7.98 6.30
C LEU A 88 -0.35 8.54 5.58
N LEU A 89 0.64 7.69 5.35
CA LEU A 89 1.75 7.97 4.45
C LEU A 89 1.50 7.20 3.15
N VAL A 90 1.54 7.90 2.03
CA VAL A 90 1.53 7.29 0.70
C VAL A 90 2.86 7.62 0.06
N ASP A 91 3.73 6.62 -0.03
CA ASP A 91 5.04 6.75 -0.66
C ASP A 91 4.98 6.24 -2.11
N THR A 92 5.50 7.04 -3.03
CA THR A 92 5.59 6.72 -4.47
C THR A 92 7.03 6.63 -4.95
N ALA A 93 7.98 6.41 -4.03
CA ALA A 93 9.39 6.27 -4.33
C ALA A 93 9.63 5.35 -5.53
N PHE A 94 10.49 5.83 -6.44
CA PHE A 94 10.92 5.14 -7.67
C PHE A 94 9.85 4.91 -8.75
N PHE A 95 8.58 5.25 -8.51
CA PHE A 95 7.54 5.29 -9.54
C PHE A 95 7.55 6.65 -10.26
N THR A 96 8.54 6.92 -11.12
CA THR A 96 8.79 8.28 -11.67
C THR A 96 7.97 8.66 -12.91
N GLY A 97 6.82 8.01 -13.13
CA GLY A 97 5.93 8.29 -14.27
C GLY A 97 4.69 7.39 -14.34
N ASN A 98 4.71 6.31 -13.57
CA ASN A 98 3.63 5.35 -13.37
C ASN A 98 3.05 5.39 -11.94
N TYR A 99 3.41 6.38 -11.11
CA TYR A 99 2.79 6.57 -9.80
C TYR A 99 1.28 6.76 -9.94
N ALA A 100 0.52 6.29 -8.94
CA ALA A 100 -0.92 6.47 -8.95
C ALA A 100 -1.27 7.98 -8.88
N PRO A 101 -2.08 8.49 -9.81
CA PRO A 101 -2.31 9.93 -9.91
C PRO A 101 -3.24 10.48 -8.82
N LYS A 102 -4.06 9.62 -8.21
CA LYS A 102 -5.04 9.95 -7.18
C LYS A 102 -5.27 8.74 -6.29
N TYR A 103 -5.62 9.01 -5.05
CA TYR A 103 -5.93 8.01 -4.03
C TYR A 103 -7.25 8.37 -3.35
N SER A 104 -7.96 7.34 -2.91
CA SER A 104 -9.06 7.46 -1.96
C SER A 104 -8.89 6.39 -0.89
N ILE A 105 -9.33 6.68 0.32
CA ILE A 105 -9.24 5.75 1.44
C ILE A 105 -10.63 5.60 2.04
N GLN A 106 -11.00 4.35 2.28
CA GLN A 106 -12.20 3.96 2.99
C GLN A 106 -11.78 3.07 4.15
N ALA A 107 -12.52 3.14 5.25
CA ALA A 107 -12.26 2.33 6.43
C ALA A 107 -13.57 1.83 7.01
N ALA A 108 -13.56 0.59 7.49
CA ALA A 108 -14.67 -0.03 8.18
C ALA A 108 -14.14 -0.84 9.37
N CYS A 109 -14.95 -0.94 10.42
CA CYS A 109 -14.71 -1.86 11.53
C CYS A 109 -15.66 -3.04 11.33
N LEU A 110 -15.17 -4.08 10.65
CA LEU A 110 -15.98 -5.24 10.26
C LEU A 110 -16.16 -6.23 11.42
N THR A 111 -17.30 -6.93 11.45
CA THR A 111 -17.46 -8.15 12.27
C THR A 111 -16.78 -9.35 11.60
N PRO A 112 -16.53 -10.46 12.31
CA PRO A 112 -15.99 -11.67 11.70
C PRO A 112 -16.86 -12.20 10.54
N GLU A 113 -18.18 -12.07 10.63
CA GLU A 113 -19.11 -12.49 9.58
C GLU A 113 -19.00 -11.60 8.34
N GLU A 114 -18.81 -10.29 8.52
CA GLU A 114 -18.57 -9.34 7.42
C GLU A 114 -17.19 -9.54 6.77
N GLU A 115 -16.16 -9.84 7.58
CA GLU A 115 -14.83 -10.16 7.07
C GLU A 115 -14.83 -11.42 6.20
N ALA A 116 -15.68 -12.41 6.52
CA ALA A 116 -15.84 -13.61 5.72
C ALA A 116 -16.51 -13.37 4.35
N LEU A 117 -17.09 -12.18 4.11
CA LEU A 117 -17.68 -11.79 2.83
C LEU A 117 -16.70 -11.06 1.90
N LEU A 118 -15.47 -10.83 2.35
CA LEU A 118 -14.46 -10.18 1.54
C LEU A 118 -14.10 -11.03 0.31
N PRO A 119 -13.79 -10.38 -0.82
CA PRO A 119 -13.40 -11.13 -2.01
C PRO A 119 -12.11 -11.90 -1.77
N GLU A 120 -12.03 -13.08 -2.38
CA GLU A 120 -10.80 -13.86 -2.43
C GLU A 120 -9.78 -13.18 -3.35
N ARG A 121 -8.50 -13.34 -3.02
CA ARG A 121 -7.38 -12.89 -3.84
C ARG A 121 -6.75 -14.14 -4.44
N ASP A 122 -6.71 -14.18 -5.77
CA ASP A 122 -6.10 -15.25 -6.56
C ASP A 122 -4.56 -15.25 -6.47
#